data_AF-A0A9D5Q9M9-F1
#
_entry.id   AF-A0A9D5Q9M9-F1
#
_cell.length_a   1.000
_cell.length_b   1.000
_cell.length_c   1.000
_cell.angle_alpha   90.00
_cell.angle_beta   90.00
_cell.angle_gamma   90.00
#
_symmetry.space_group_name_H-M   'P 1'
#
loop_
_entity.id
_entity.type
_entity.pdbx_description
1 polymer ?
#
loop_
_entity_poly.entity_id
_entity_poly.type
_entity_poly.pdbx_seq_one_letter_code
_entity_poly.pdbx_strand_id
1 'polypeptide(L)'
;PQGTYSPRALYMRGNAYWTLASTPSKNEKAYFTKARDNFQRVVSDYPDFNEICNAKNLLAFSLNKLDNHRRALELYDSVRRNASCGAKAVKFADEQAEMIIGLH
;
A
#
# COMPACT_ATOMS: atom_id res chain seq x y z
N PRO A 1 20.55 -14.60 5.39
CA PRO A 1 20.86 -13.17 5.62
C PRO A 1 19.88 -12.26 4.88
N GLN A 2 18.92 -11.66 5.59
CA GLN A 2 18.10 -10.59 5.02
C GLN A 2 18.98 -9.34 4.98
N GLY A 3 19.46 -8.97 3.80
CA GLY A 3 20.41 -7.86 3.66
C GLY A 3 19.78 -6.54 4.10
N THR A 4 20.60 -5.65 4.67
CA THR A 4 20.24 -4.31 5.18
C THR A 4 19.50 -3.39 4.18
N TYR A 5 19.52 -3.68 2.88
CA TYR A 5 18.81 -2.91 1.84
C TYR A 5 17.42 -3.47 1.47
N SER A 6 17.01 -4.58 2.10
CA SER A 6 15.81 -5.34 1.70
C SER A 6 14.50 -4.55 1.75
N PRO A 7 14.15 -3.76 2.80
CA PRO A 7 12.89 -3.03 2.81
C PRO A 7 12.82 -1.93 1.74
N ARG A 8 13.91 -1.16 1.57
CA ARG A 8 13.97 -0.08 0.57
C ARG A 8 13.82 -0.63 -0.85
N ALA A 9 14.51 -1.72 -1.17
CA ALA A 9 14.43 -2.34 -2.49
C ALA A 9 13.03 -2.90 -2.79
N LEU A 10 12.41 -3.58 -1.81
CA LEU A 10 11.04 -4.06 -1.93
C LEU A 10 10.05 -2.90 -2.11
N TYR A 11 10.19 -1.85 -1.30
CA TYR A 11 9.35 -0.66 -1.40
C TYR A 11 9.48 0.03 -2.76
N MET A 12 10.71 0.23 -3.27
CA MET A 12 10.93 0.84 -4.57
C MET A 12 10.39 -0.01 -5.72
N ARG A 13 10.55 -1.34 -5.65
CA ARG A 13 9.99 -2.26 -6.65
C ARG A 13 8.46 -2.28 -6.61
N GLY A 14 7.88 -2.27 -5.42
CA GLY A 14 6.43 -2.12 -5.24
C GLY A 14 5.91 -0.82 -5.86
N ASN A 15 6.60 0.29 -5.62
CA ASN A 15 6.26 1.59 -6.22
C ASN A 15 6.34 1.56 -7.75
N ALA A 16 7.39 0.96 -8.33
CA ALA A 16 7.51 0.84 -9.78
C ALA A 16 6.32 0.10 -10.38
N TYR A 17 5.90 -1.02 -9.78
CA TYR A 17 4.71 -1.74 -10.25
C TYR A 17 3.42 -0.95 -10.02
N TRP A 18 3.29 -0.26 -8.89
CA TRP A 18 2.13 0.60 -8.62
C TRP A 18 2.01 1.72 -9.64
N THR A 19 3.11 2.39 -10.00
CA THR A 19 3.14 3.42 -11.04
C THR A 19 2.76 2.85 -12.40
N LEU A 20 3.27 1.68 -12.78
CA LEU A 20 2.87 1.00 -14.02
C LEU A 20 1.37 0.66 -14.03
N ALA A 21 0.82 0.23 -12.89
CA ALA A 21 -0.61 -0.04 -12.75
C ALA A 21 -1.47 1.22 -12.89
N SER A 22 -0.98 2.37 -12.41
CA SER A 22 -1.66 3.67 -12.50
C SER A 22 -1.65 4.29 -13.91
N THR A 23 -1.00 3.66 -14.88
CA THR A 23 -1.08 4.05 -16.30
C THR A 23 -2.12 3.20 -17.03
N PRO A 24 -2.91 3.77 -17.98
CA PRO A 24 -3.87 2.98 -18.77
C PRO A 24 -3.14 1.86 -19.52
N SER A 25 -3.28 0.64 -19.03
CA SER A 25 -2.65 -0.54 -19.63
C SER A 25 -3.56 -1.75 -19.46
N LYS A 26 -3.47 -2.71 -20.41
CA LYS A 26 -4.24 -3.97 -20.35
C LYS A 26 -3.88 -4.85 -19.14
N ASN A 27 -2.81 -4.50 -18.40
CA ASN A 27 -2.22 -5.33 -17.34
C ASN A 27 -2.33 -4.70 -15.94
N GLU A 28 -3.25 -3.75 -15.73
CA GLU A 28 -3.45 -3.05 -14.45
C GLU A 28 -3.52 -4.01 -13.25
N LYS A 29 -4.43 -5.01 -13.28
CA LYS A 29 -4.56 -6.00 -12.19
C LYS A 29 -3.27 -6.81 -11.95
N ALA A 30 -2.53 -7.16 -13.01
CA ALA A 30 -1.26 -7.87 -12.87
C ALA A 30 -0.19 -7.01 -12.19
N TYR A 31 -0.15 -5.71 -12.50
CA TYR A 31 0.78 -4.79 -11.85
C TYR A 31 0.39 -4.48 -10.40
N PHE A 32 -0.91 -4.30 -10.09
CA PHE A 32 -1.34 -4.17 -8.70
C PHE A 32 -1.07 -5.43 -7.88
N THR A 33 -1.16 -6.62 -8.49
CA THR A 33 -0.77 -7.88 -7.84
C THR A 33 0.70 -7.85 -7.44
N LYS A 34 1.59 -7.47 -8.35
CA LYS A 34 3.03 -7.36 -8.05
C LYS A 34 3.34 -6.26 -7.05
N ALA A 35 2.63 -5.12 -7.10
CA ALA A 35 2.76 -4.04 -6.14
C ALA A 35 2.39 -4.52 -4.73
N ARG A 36 1.20 -5.13 -4.59
CA ARG A 36 0.70 -5.74 -3.35
C ARG A 36 1.73 -6.69 -2.76
N ASP A 37 2.27 -7.63 -3.53
CA ASP A 37 3.19 -8.65 -3.01
C ASP A 37 4.48 -8.03 -2.45
N ASN A 38 4.99 -6.95 -3.08
CA ASN A 38 6.16 -6.24 -2.58
C ASN A 38 5.86 -5.45 -1.31
N PHE A 39 4.77 -4.69 -1.28
CA PHE A 39 4.40 -3.92 -0.10
C PHE A 39 3.98 -4.80 1.08
N GLN A 40 3.35 -5.95 0.82
CA GLN A 40 3.01 -6.93 1.85
C GLN A 40 4.27 -7.42 2.56
N ARG A 41 5.34 -7.71 1.81
CA ARG A 41 6.63 -8.07 2.40
C ARG A 41 7.26 -6.93 3.19
N VAL A 42 7.17 -5.69 2.71
CA VAL A 42 7.63 -4.52 3.50
C VAL A 42 6.89 -4.44 4.83
N VAL A 43 5.56 -4.57 4.80
CA VAL A 43 4.71 -4.44 6.00
C VAL A 43 4.88 -5.60 6.98
N SER A 44 5.10 -6.81 6.48
CA SER A 44 5.25 -8.02 7.30
C SER A 44 6.67 -8.20 7.84
N ASP A 45 7.68 -8.01 7.00
CA ASP A 45 9.06 -8.36 7.34
C ASP A 45 9.82 -7.18 7.96
N TYR A 46 9.37 -5.93 7.73
CA TYR A 46 10.08 -4.70 8.13
C TYR A 46 9.13 -3.65 8.74
N PRO A 47 8.48 -3.94 9.88
CA PRO A 47 7.51 -3.03 10.50
C PRO A 47 8.10 -1.67 10.93
N ASP A 48 9.41 -1.62 11.21
CA ASP A 48 10.11 -0.40 11.63
C ASP A 48 10.67 0.43 10.46
N PHE A 49 10.33 0.08 9.22
CA PHE A 49 10.77 0.82 8.04
C PHE A 49 10.24 2.25 8.04
N ASN A 50 11.10 3.24 7.76
CA ASN A 50 10.73 4.66 7.83
C ASN A 50 9.49 5.02 7.00
N GLU A 51 9.30 4.39 5.84
CA GLU A 51 8.14 4.61 4.97
C GLU A 51 6.98 3.61 5.22
N ILE A 52 6.92 2.96 6.38
CA ILE A 52 5.92 1.91 6.68
C ILE A 52 4.47 2.40 6.50
N CYS A 53 4.15 3.63 6.91
CA CYS A 53 2.80 4.19 6.73
C CYS A 53 2.43 4.33 5.24
N ASN A 54 3.39 4.76 4.41
CA ASN A 54 3.20 4.84 2.97
C ASN A 54 3.09 3.45 2.34
N ALA A 55 3.91 2.49 2.78
CA ALA A 55 3.84 1.10 2.33
C ALA A 55 2.48 0.47 2.64
N LYS A 56 1.92 0.72 3.83
CA LYS A 56 0.56 0.29 4.20
C LYS A 56 -0.51 0.92 3.30
N ASN A 57 -0.43 2.22 3.03
CA ASN A 57 -1.35 2.91 2.13
C ASN A 57 -1.30 2.36 0.70
N LEU A 58 -0.10 2.12 0.16
CA LEU A 58 0.06 1.59 -1.19
C LEU A 58 -0.34 0.11 -1.29
N LEU A 59 -0.13 -0.66 -0.21
CA LEU A 59 -0.66 -2.02 -0.08
C LEU A 59 -2.20 -2.00 -0.08
N ALA A 60 -2.81 -1.15 0.75
CA ALA A 60 -4.25 -0.98 0.83
C ALA A 60 -4.85 -0.56 -0.52
N PHE A 61 -4.23 0.39 -1.20
CA PHE A 61 -4.67 0.83 -2.52
C PHE A 61 -4.59 -0.32 -3.55
N SER A 62 -3.49 -1.06 -3.56
CA SER A 62 -3.33 -2.21 -4.44
C SER A 62 -4.37 -3.29 -4.15
N LEU A 63 -4.71 -3.53 -2.88
CA LEU A 63 -5.77 -4.45 -2.48
C LEU A 63 -7.15 -3.98 -2.92
N ASN A 64 -7.43 -2.69 -2.79
CA ASN A 64 -8.68 -2.09 -3.26
C ASN A 64 -8.87 -2.29 -4.77
N LYS A 65 -7.82 -2.04 -5.56
CA LYS A 65 -7.80 -2.26 -7.02
C LYS A 65 -7.89 -3.74 -7.43
N LEU A 66 -7.70 -4.65 -6.47
CA LEU A 66 -7.84 -6.09 -6.62
C LEU A 66 -9.11 -6.61 -5.94
N ASP A 67 -10.10 -5.73 -5.71
CA ASP A 67 -11.42 -6.03 -5.17
C ASP A 67 -11.38 -6.59 -3.72
N ASN A 68 -10.26 -6.42 -3.01
CA ASN A 68 -10.11 -6.79 -1.61
C ASN A 68 -10.35 -5.58 -0.69
N HIS A 69 -11.57 -5.03 -0.78
CA HIS A 69 -11.99 -3.82 -0.06
C HIS A 69 -11.88 -3.96 1.46
N ARG A 70 -12.26 -5.12 2.01
CA ARG A 70 -12.21 -5.37 3.45
C ARG A 70 -10.79 -5.22 4.00
N ARG A 71 -9.80 -5.87 3.37
CA ARG A 71 -8.41 -5.78 3.81
C ARG A 71 -7.80 -4.41 3.53
N ALA A 72 -8.22 -3.75 2.45
CA ALA A 72 -7.82 -2.38 2.17
C ALA A 72 -8.25 -1.43 3.30
N LEU A 73 -9.52 -1.50 3.72
CA LEU A 73 -10.06 -0.70 4.81
C LEU A 73 -9.31 -0.93 6.13
N GLU A 74 -9.05 -2.19 6.49
CA GLU A 74 -8.26 -2.53 7.70
C GLU A 74 -6.89 -1.84 7.73
N LEU A 75 -6.21 -1.76 6.58
CA LEU A 75 -4.90 -1.14 6.46
C LEU A 75 -4.98 0.38 6.48
N TYR A 76 -5.96 1.00 5.79
CA TYR A 76 -6.18 2.44 5.87
C TYR A 76 -6.49 2.86 7.31
N ASP A 77 -7.36 2.13 7.99
CA ASP A 77 -7.65 2.33 9.39
C ASP A 77 -6.42 2.19 10.30
N SER A 78 -5.54 1.23 10.02
CA SER A 78 -4.26 1.11 10.74
C SER A 78 -3.38 2.35 10.56
N VAL A 79 -3.40 3.01 9.40
CA VAL A 79 -2.64 4.24 9.16
C VAL A 79 -3.28 5.42 9.88
N ARG A 80 -4.62 5.56 9.80
CA ARG A 80 -5.39 6.64 10.46
C ARG A 80 -5.26 6.63 11.97
N ARG A 81 -5.23 5.45 12.59
CA ARG A 81 -5.13 5.28 14.05
C ARG A 81 -3.70 5.35 14.59
N ASN A 82 -2.68 5.36 13.72
CA ASN A 82 -1.29 5.37 14.15
C ASN A 82 -0.75 6.81 14.22
N ALA A 83 -0.54 7.30 15.45
CA ALA A 83 -0.03 8.66 15.71
C ALA A 83 1.38 8.93 15.13
N SER A 84 2.17 7.88 14.86
CA SER A 84 3.47 8.02 14.21
C SER A 84 3.38 8.22 12.69
N CYS A 85 2.20 8.02 12.08
CA CYS A 85 2.01 8.30 10.67
C CYS A 85 1.82 9.81 10.45
N GLY A 86 2.58 10.36 9.49
CA GLY A 86 2.48 11.78 9.16
C GLY A 86 1.14 12.16 8.52
N ALA A 87 0.74 13.42 8.66
CA ALA A 87 -0.56 13.95 8.20
C ALA A 87 -0.87 13.64 6.72
N LYS A 88 0.14 13.63 5.84
CA LYS A 88 -0.05 13.28 4.42
C LYS A 88 -0.49 11.82 4.24
N ALA A 89 0.10 10.89 5.00
CA ALA A 89 -0.26 9.48 4.93
C ALA A 89 -1.66 9.23 5.51
N VAL A 90 -1.98 9.90 6.62
CA VAL A 90 -3.32 9.84 7.24
C VAL A 90 -4.38 10.37 6.28
N LYS A 91 -4.16 11.56 5.69
CA LYS A 91 -5.09 12.15 4.72
C LYS A 91 -5.35 11.25 3.52
N PHE A 92 -4.30 10.64 2.96
CA PHE A 92 -4.46 9.67 1.87
C PHE A 92 -5.31 8.47 2.31
N ALA A 93 -5.08 7.95 3.52
CA ALA A 93 -5.84 6.82 4.04
C ALA A 93 -7.33 7.17 4.24
N ASP A 94 -7.62 8.37 4.76
CA ASP A 94 -8.98 8.88 4.91
C ASP A 94 -9.70 8.94 3.55
N GLU A 95 -9.12 9.66 2.58
CA GLU A 95 -9.72 9.85 1.24
C GLU A 95 -10.01 8.51 0.55
N GLN A 96 -9.07 7.56 0.60
CA GLN A 96 -9.26 6.26 -0.05
C GLN A 96 -10.27 5.36 0.69
N ALA A 97 -10.31 5.41 2.02
CA ALA A 97 -11.29 4.66 2.80
C ALA A 97 -12.71 5.16 2.56
N GLU A 98 -12.91 6.48 2.50
CA GLU A 98 -14.21 7.09 2.20
C GLU A 98 -14.72 6.70 0.81
N MET A 99 -13.84 6.65 -0.20
CA MET A 99 -14.23 6.19 -1.53
C MET A 99 -14.68 4.73 -1.54
N ILE A 100 -14.06 3.85 -0.75
CA ILE A 100 -14.52 2.45 -0.65
C ILE A 100 -15.89 2.37 0.01
N ILE A 101 -16.08 3.12 1.11
CA ILE A 101 -17.34 3.10 1.87
C ILE A 101 -18.49 3.70 1.06
N GLY A 102 -18.27 4.82 0.37
CA GLY A 102 -19.30 5.48 -0.44
C GLY A 102 -19.72 4.74 -1.71
N LEU A 103 -19.00 3.68 -2.08
CA LEU A 103 -19.34 2.79 -3.20
C LEU A 103 -20.18 1.57 -2.77
N HIS A 104 -20.52 1.43 -1.48
CA HIS A 104 -21.30 0.32 -0.91
C HIS A 104 -22.54 0.85 -0.18
#